data_AF-A0A1S3FF06-F1
#
_entry.id   AF-A0A1S3FF06-F1
#
_cell.length_a   1.000
_cell.length_b   1.000
_cell.length_c   1.000
_cell.angle_alpha   90.00
_cell.angle_beta   90.00
_cell.angle_gamma   90.00
#
_symmetry.space_group_name_H-M   'P 1'
#
loop_
_entity.id
_entity.type
_entity.pdbx_description
1 polymer ?
#
loop_
_entity_poly.entity_id
_entity_poly.type
_entity_poly.pdbx_seq_one_letter_code
_entity_poly.pdbx_strand_id
1 'polypeptide(L)'
;MPSASADAAVKSSYTSQRVLSAATGLPYLLFSHHSLSLQAEDVVRKKPLAPTEANSRKCQQALEELESVLSHLEDLFSRTLVPRVLILLGGSALSPKEFYELDLSRLAPFSVDQSLSTAACLRRLFRAIFLADAFNELQAPPLMGTIVMAQGHRDCGEDWFRPKLNYRVPSRGHKLTVTLSCGRSSIPAIHLEDYVWFQAPVTLKGFHE
;
A
#
# COMPACT_ATOMS: atom_id res chain seq x y z
N MET A 1 15.77 14.38 7.00
CA MET A 1 15.90 13.24 6.06
C MET A 1 15.10 13.61 4.83
N PRO A 2 15.70 13.66 3.63
CA PRO A 2 14.94 13.87 2.40
C PRO A 2 14.00 12.68 2.19
N SER A 3 12.73 12.96 1.94
CA SER A 3 11.73 11.96 1.54
C SER A 3 12.18 11.27 0.25
N ALA A 4 12.14 9.93 0.21
CA ALA A 4 12.40 9.19 -1.01
C ALA A 4 11.20 9.34 -1.99
N SER A 5 11.49 9.40 -3.29
CA SER A 5 10.48 9.40 -4.35
C SER A 5 10.89 8.37 -5.40
N ALA A 6 9.99 7.45 -5.71
CA ALA A 6 10.20 6.45 -6.75
C ALA A 6 9.21 6.67 -7.89
N ASP A 7 9.72 7.02 -9.07
CA ASP A 7 8.90 7.18 -10.26
C ASP A 7 8.95 5.91 -11.12
N ALA A 8 7.81 5.24 -11.24
CA ALA A 8 7.66 4.10 -12.14
C ALA A 8 6.82 4.54 -13.36
N ALA A 9 7.50 4.90 -14.44
CA ALA A 9 6.86 5.11 -15.74
C ALA A 9 6.37 3.77 -16.30
N VAL A 10 5.08 3.50 -16.22
CA VAL A 10 4.44 2.27 -16.71
C VAL A 10 3.59 2.63 -17.93
N LYS A 11 3.88 2.10 -19.11
CA LYS A 11 2.99 2.21 -20.29
C LYS A 11 1.78 1.27 -20.09
N SER A 12 0.81 1.64 -19.26
CA SER A 12 -0.38 0.81 -19.01
C SER A 12 -1.65 1.62 -18.83
N SER A 13 -2.74 1.16 -19.42
CA SER A 13 -4.08 1.63 -19.09
C SER A 13 -4.43 1.32 -17.63
N TYR A 14 -5.25 2.19 -17.00
CA TYR A 14 -5.96 1.90 -15.76
C TYR A 14 -7.01 0.83 -16.07
N THR A 15 -6.64 -0.43 -15.92
CA THR A 15 -7.59 -1.53 -15.80
C THR A 15 -7.62 -1.94 -14.34
N SER A 16 -8.84 -2.04 -13.77
CA SER A 16 -9.09 -2.29 -12.34
C SER A 16 -8.16 -3.38 -11.77
N GLN A 17 -7.94 -4.48 -12.52
CA GLN A 17 -7.09 -5.61 -12.14
C GLN A 17 -5.57 -5.32 -12.04
N ARG A 18 -5.04 -4.33 -12.76
CA ARG A 18 -3.60 -3.98 -12.74
C ARG A 18 -3.24 -3.06 -11.60
N VAL A 19 -4.15 -2.14 -11.34
CA VAL A 19 -4.02 -1.19 -10.25
C VAL A 19 -4.29 -1.90 -8.93
N LEU A 20 -5.21 -2.88 -8.92
CA LEU A 20 -5.37 -3.88 -7.87
C LEU A 20 -4.02 -4.47 -7.44
N SER A 21 -3.29 -5.14 -8.35
CA SER A 21 -2.06 -5.84 -7.94
C SER A 21 -0.94 -4.92 -7.46
N ALA A 22 -0.88 -3.68 -7.97
CA ALA A 22 0.09 -2.69 -7.47
C ALA A 22 -0.32 -2.12 -6.11
N ALA A 23 -1.63 -1.85 -5.93
CA ALA A 23 -2.21 -1.34 -4.70
C ALA A 23 -2.34 -2.41 -3.61
N THR A 24 -2.34 -3.70 -3.93
CA THR A 24 -2.23 -4.83 -2.98
C THR A 24 -0.77 -5.21 -2.71
N GLY A 25 0.10 -5.09 -3.71
CA GLY A 25 1.52 -5.46 -3.60
C GLY A 25 2.34 -4.58 -2.66
N LEU A 26 2.08 -3.27 -2.61
CA LEU A 26 2.76 -2.35 -1.68
C LEU A 26 2.37 -2.59 -0.21
N PRO A 27 1.08 -2.66 0.16
CA PRO A 27 0.67 -3.05 1.51
C PRO A 27 1.25 -4.40 1.92
N TYR A 28 1.23 -5.39 1.02
CA TYR A 28 1.81 -6.70 1.30
C TYR A 28 3.33 -6.63 1.53
N LEU A 29 4.07 -5.90 0.69
CA LEU A 29 5.52 -5.73 0.83
C LEU A 29 5.85 -5.00 2.14
N LEU A 30 5.14 -3.92 2.45
CA LEU A 30 5.35 -3.17 3.69
C LEU A 30 5.00 -4.00 4.92
N PHE A 31 3.87 -4.71 4.88
CA PHE A 31 3.49 -5.61 5.95
C PHE A 31 4.53 -6.72 6.13
N SER A 32 5.05 -7.29 5.05
CA SER A 32 6.11 -8.29 5.09
C SER A 32 7.42 -7.72 5.65
N HIS A 33 7.81 -6.52 5.25
CA HIS A 33 9.03 -5.86 5.74
C HIS A 33 8.94 -5.53 7.24
N HIS A 34 7.80 -5.03 7.70
CA HIS A 34 7.62 -4.55 9.07
C HIS A 34 7.12 -5.63 10.05
N SER A 35 6.49 -6.70 9.55
CA SER A 35 5.86 -7.74 10.38
C SER A 35 6.43 -9.15 10.14
N LEU A 36 7.09 -9.43 9.01
CA LEU A 36 7.66 -10.76 8.71
C LEU A 36 9.19 -10.78 8.63
N SER A 37 9.86 -9.62 8.54
CA SER A 37 11.30 -9.54 8.20
C SER A 37 12.30 -9.84 9.34
N LEU A 38 11.90 -10.47 10.45
CA LEU A 38 12.89 -10.92 11.46
C LEU A 38 13.55 -12.28 11.12
N GLN A 39 13.25 -12.88 9.97
CA GLN A 39 13.82 -14.18 9.60
C GLN A 39 15.23 -14.11 8.95
N ALA A 40 15.81 -12.93 8.71
CA ALA A 40 17.10 -12.83 8.02
C ALA A 40 18.33 -12.73 8.96
N GLU A 41 18.21 -12.09 10.13
CA GLU A 41 19.38 -11.86 11.00
C GLU A 41 19.43 -12.74 12.26
N ASP A 42 18.32 -13.33 12.71
CA ASP A 42 18.30 -14.11 13.95
C ASP A 42 18.59 -15.61 13.77
N VAL A 43 18.79 -16.07 12.53
CA VAL A 43 19.12 -17.47 12.21
C VAL A 43 20.54 -17.87 12.66
N VAL A 44 21.41 -16.90 12.98
CA VAL A 44 22.80 -17.21 13.36
C VAL A 44 22.97 -17.42 14.88
N ARG A 45 22.02 -17.02 15.73
CA ARG A 45 22.17 -17.21 17.19
C ARG A 45 20.85 -17.42 17.94
N LYS A 46 20.17 -18.55 17.75
CA LYS A 46 19.67 -19.37 18.88
C LYS A 46 18.97 -20.65 18.43
N LYS A 47 19.10 -21.65 19.30
CA LYS A 47 18.55 -23.02 19.30
C LYS A 47 17.06 -23.03 18.93
N PRO A 48 16.56 -24.02 18.16
CA PRO A 48 15.16 -24.09 17.74
C PRO A 48 14.28 -24.30 18.97
N LEU A 49 13.59 -23.25 19.40
CA LEU A 49 12.51 -23.36 20.36
C LEU A 49 11.23 -23.60 19.55
N ALA A 50 10.52 -24.67 19.88
CA ALA A 50 9.29 -25.06 19.18
C ALA A 50 8.32 -23.86 19.03
N PRO A 51 7.65 -23.73 17.87
CA PRO A 51 6.68 -22.66 17.66
C PRO A 51 5.59 -22.82 18.71
N THR A 52 5.45 -21.82 19.58
CA THR A 52 4.41 -21.86 20.62
C THR A 52 3.06 -21.68 19.91
N GLU A 53 2.09 -22.58 20.11
CA GLU A 53 0.78 -22.56 19.42
C GLU A 53 0.03 -21.20 19.50
N ALA A 54 0.38 -20.35 20.46
CA ALA A 54 -0.14 -19.00 20.59
C ALA A 54 0.40 -18.02 19.52
N ASN A 55 1.63 -18.22 19.03
CA ASN A 55 2.24 -17.38 17.99
C ASN A 55 1.70 -17.75 16.60
N SER A 56 1.43 -19.04 16.34
CA SER A 56 0.79 -19.47 15.09
C SER A 56 -0.63 -18.92 14.95
N ARG A 57 -1.41 -18.87 16.04
CA ARG A 57 -2.76 -18.28 16.04
C ARG A 57 -2.74 -16.77 15.77
N LYS A 58 -1.79 -16.03 16.36
CA LYS A 58 -1.63 -14.60 16.10
C LYS A 58 -1.17 -14.31 14.68
N CYS A 59 -0.28 -15.14 14.15
CA CYS A 59 0.15 -15.09 12.75
C CYS A 59 -1.04 -15.31 11.81
N GLN A 60 -1.81 -16.36 12.04
CA GLN A 60 -2.99 -16.68 11.23
C GLN A 60 -4.03 -15.57 11.27
N GLN A 61 -4.32 -15.01 12.46
CA GLN A 61 -5.25 -13.89 12.59
C GLN A 61 -4.76 -12.64 11.85
N ALA A 62 -3.47 -12.31 11.93
CA ALA A 62 -2.91 -11.16 11.23
C ALA A 62 -2.91 -11.34 9.70
N LEU A 63 -2.70 -12.58 9.22
CA LEU A 63 -2.83 -12.92 7.80
C LEU A 63 -4.29 -12.82 7.33
N GLU A 64 -5.26 -13.31 8.10
CA GLU A 64 -6.69 -13.19 7.81
C GLU A 64 -7.13 -11.72 7.75
N GLU A 65 -6.66 -10.89 8.70
CA GLU A 65 -6.92 -9.44 8.67
C GLU A 65 -6.30 -8.78 7.44
N LEU A 66 -5.08 -9.18 7.04
CA LEU A 66 -4.43 -8.68 5.83
C LEU A 66 -5.21 -9.09 4.58
N GLU A 67 -5.55 -10.38 4.43
CA GLU A 67 -6.35 -10.89 3.32
C GLU A 67 -7.70 -10.17 3.22
N SER A 68 -8.35 -9.93 4.36
CA SER A 68 -9.57 -9.13 4.42
C SER A 68 -9.34 -7.71 3.90
N VAL A 69 -8.29 -7.01 4.33
CA VAL A 69 -7.98 -5.66 3.83
C VAL A 69 -7.72 -5.68 2.33
N LEU A 70 -6.96 -6.66 1.83
CA LEU A 70 -6.66 -6.79 0.42
C LEU A 70 -7.94 -7.04 -0.39
N SER A 71 -8.78 -7.98 0.01
CA SER A 71 -10.05 -8.29 -0.66
C SER A 71 -10.98 -7.07 -0.75
N HIS A 72 -11.16 -6.32 0.32
CA HIS A 72 -12.02 -5.13 0.28
C HIS A 72 -11.40 -3.98 -0.52
N LEU A 73 -10.06 -3.92 -0.59
CA LEU A 73 -9.39 -3.00 -1.49
C LEU A 73 -9.70 -3.40 -2.93
N GLU A 74 -9.67 -4.70 -3.28
CA GLU A 74 -10.11 -5.16 -4.61
C GLU A 74 -11.53 -4.70 -4.95
N ASP A 75 -12.47 -4.86 -4.00
CA ASP A 75 -13.85 -4.41 -4.15
C ASP A 75 -13.95 -2.90 -4.38
N LEU A 76 -13.22 -2.08 -3.61
CA LEU A 76 -13.20 -0.62 -3.77
C LEU A 76 -12.71 -0.23 -5.18
N PHE A 77 -11.65 -0.87 -5.67
CA PHE A 77 -11.12 -0.63 -7.02
C PHE A 77 -12.06 -1.10 -8.14
N SER A 78 -13.00 -2.00 -7.85
CA SER A 78 -14.05 -2.40 -8.78
C SER A 78 -15.19 -1.36 -8.86
N ARG A 79 -15.41 -0.61 -7.77
CA ARG A 79 -16.48 0.38 -7.61
C ARG A 79 -16.10 1.78 -8.09
N THR A 80 -14.82 2.16 -7.96
CA THR A 80 -14.38 3.52 -8.27
C THR A 80 -12.92 3.57 -8.71
N LEU A 81 -12.53 4.69 -9.32
CA LEU A 81 -11.10 4.97 -9.50
C LEU A 81 -10.47 5.27 -8.14
N VAL A 82 -9.20 4.93 -7.98
CA VAL A 82 -8.46 5.14 -6.73
C VAL A 82 -7.23 5.93 -7.11
N PRO A 83 -7.26 7.27 -6.99
CA PRO A 83 -6.15 8.11 -7.41
C PRO A 83 -4.95 8.02 -6.45
N ARG A 84 -5.17 7.75 -5.16
CA ARG A 84 -4.10 7.65 -4.16
C ARG A 84 -4.42 6.59 -3.11
N VAL A 85 -3.38 5.91 -2.65
CA VAL A 85 -3.41 4.96 -1.52
C VAL A 85 -2.34 5.38 -0.51
N LEU A 86 -2.69 5.35 0.78
CA LEU A 86 -1.79 5.59 1.90
C LEU A 86 -1.68 4.34 2.78
N ILE A 87 -0.45 4.06 3.20
CA ILE A 87 -0.13 2.97 4.13
C ILE A 87 0.59 3.63 5.29
N LEU A 88 -0.07 3.67 6.45
CA LEU A 88 0.33 4.44 7.62
C LEU A 88 0.75 3.45 8.72
N LEU A 89 1.97 3.58 9.24
CA LEU A 89 2.50 2.70 10.26
C LEU A 89 2.74 3.45 11.57
N GLY A 90 2.24 2.85 12.66
CA GLY A 90 2.36 3.35 14.02
C GLY A 90 1.58 4.64 14.27
N GLY A 91 1.31 4.95 15.55
CA GLY A 91 0.59 6.17 15.90
C GLY A 91 -0.89 6.13 15.46
N SER A 92 -1.35 7.19 14.79
CA SER A 92 -2.74 7.32 14.32
C SER A 92 -2.79 7.74 12.85
N ALA A 93 -3.96 7.64 12.20
CA ALA A 93 -4.11 8.03 10.80
C ALA A 93 -3.73 9.50 10.52
N LEU A 94 -3.89 10.39 11.50
CA LEU A 94 -3.55 11.82 11.39
C LEU A 94 -2.09 12.12 11.75
N SER A 95 -1.46 11.23 12.52
CA SER A 95 -0.11 11.40 13.05
C SER A 95 0.62 10.06 13.07
N PRO A 96 0.92 9.48 11.90
CA PRO A 96 1.63 8.22 11.82
C PRO A 96 3.08 8.39 12.27
N LYS A 97 3.72 7.31 12.72
CA LYS A 97 5.18 7.33 12.91
C LYS A 97 5.86 7.42 11.55
N GLU A 98 5.34 6.65 10.60
CA GLU A 98 5.78 6.69 9.21
C GLU A 98 4.65 6.36 8.25
N PHE A 99 4.75 6.83 7.01
CA PHE A 99 3.77 6.51 5.98
C PHE A 99 4.35 6.50 4.57
N TYR A 100 3.67 5.72 3.74
CA TYR A 100 3.98 5.46 2.35
C TYR A 100 2.77 5.84 1.49
N GLU A 101 3.05 6.39 0.33
CA GLU A 101 2.03 6.82 -0.62
C GLU A 101 2.21 6.14 -1.97
N LEU A 102 1.11 5.67 -2.55
CA LEU A 102 1.03 5.25 -3.94
C LEU A 102 0.14 6.23 -4.69
N ASP A 103 0.74 7.00 -5.61
CA ASP A 103 0.05 7.95 -6.47
C ASP A 103 -0.26 7.30 -7.83
N LEU A 104 -1.55 7.17 -8.10
CA LEU A 104 -2.17 6.57 -9.28
C LEU A 104 -2.91 7.62 -10.12
N SER A 105 -2.92 8.88 -9.71
CA SER A 105 -3.66 9.97 -10.37
C SER A 105 -3.20 10.21 -11.81
N ARG A 106 -1.96 9.79 -12.14
CA ARG A 106 -1.37 9.91 -13.46
C ARG A 106 -1.53 8.65 -14.33
N LEU A 107 -2.45 7.77 -13.97
CA LEU A 107 -2.86 6.65 -14.81
C LEU A 107 -4.08 7.03 -15.65
N ALA A 108 -4.06 6.70 -16.94
CA ALA A 108 -5.17 7.00 -17.83
C ALA A 108 -6.32 5.99 -17.66
N PRO A 109 -7.56 6.42 -17.36
CA PRO A 109 -8.73 5.55 -17.29
C PRO A 109 -8.99 4.84 -18.63
N PHE A 110 -9.27 3.54 -18.60
CA PHE A 110 -9.88 2.77 -19.71
C PHE A 110 -9.22 2.92 -21.08
N SER A 111 -7.90 2.92 -21.13
CA SER A 111 -7.18 3.03 -22.40
C SER A 111 -7.18 1.71 -23.19
N VAL A 112 -7.45 1.79 -24.49
CA VAL A 112 -7.57 0.65 -25.44
C VAL A 112 -6.21 0.20 -26.03
N ASP A 113 -5.10 0.80 -25.61
CA ASP A 113 -3.79 0.55 -26.23
C ASP A 113 -3.18 -0.79 -25.76
N GLN A 114 -2.50 -1.47 -26.70
CA GLN A 114 -1.85 -2.78 -26.50
C GLN A 114 -1.03 -2.80 -25.21
N SER A 115 -1.61 -3.49 -24.25
CA SER A 115 -1.34 -3.29 -22.85
C SER A 115 -0.17 -4.19 -22.40
N LEU A 116 0.89 -3.62 -21.79
CA LEU A 116 1.94 -4.42 -21.14
C LEU A 116 1.30 -5.36 -20.10
N SER A 117 1.76 -6.61 -19.96
CA SER A 117 1.19 -7.51 -18.95
C SER A 117 1.31 -6.93 -17.53
N THR A 118 0.35 -7.24 -16.66
CA THR A 118 0.37 -6.82 -15.24
C THR A 118 1.70 -7.18 -14.57
N ALA A 119 2.21 -8.38 -14.85
CA ALA A 119 3.49 -8.85 -14.35
C ALA A 119 4.68 -8.00 -14.81
N ALA A 120 4.65 -7.41 -16.01
CA ALA A 120 5.70 -6.49 -16.46
C ALA A 120 5.63 -5.15 -15.70
N CYS A 121 4.43 -4.66 -15.43
CA CYS A 121 4.20 -3.43 -14.66
C CYS A 121 4.68 -3.59 -13.21
N LEU A 122 4.32 -4.69 -12.55
CA LEU A 122 4.76 -5.02 -11.20
C LEU A 122 6.28 -5.17 -11.10
N ARG A 123 6.90 -5.92 -12.02
CA ARG A 123 8.36 -6.05 -12.04
C ARG A 123 9.05 -4.70 -12.17
N ARG A 124 8.52 -3.80 -12.99
CA ARG A 124 9.07 -2.44 -13.15
C ARG A 124 8.88 -1.60 -11.89
N LEU A 125 7.72 -1.70 -11.25
CA LEU A 125 7.40 -1.04 -9.99
C LEU A 125 8.37 -1.46 -8.89
N PHE A 126 8.45 -2.76 -8.61
CA PHE A 126 9.35 -3.29 -7.57
C PHE A 126 10.81 -3.01 -7.89
N ARG A 127 11.22 -3.07 -9.16
CA ARG A 127 12.58 -2.67 -9.56
C ARG A 127 12.84 -1.19 -9.27
N ALA A 128 11.88 -0.30 -9.53
CA ALA A 128 12.03 1.13 -9.25
C ALA A 128 12.16 1.40 -7.74
N ILE A 129 11.32 0.74 -6.93
CA ILE A 129 11.36 0.84 -5.47
C ILE A 129 12.70 0.32 -4.92
N PHE A 130 13.17 -0.82 -5.44
CA PHE A 130 14.45 -1.42 -5.04
C PHE A 130 15.64 -0.52 -5.41
N LEU A 131 15.65 0.04 -6.63
CA LEU A 131 16.72 0.96 -7.07
C LEU A 131 16.69 2.30 -6.33
N ALA A 132 15.53 2.72 -5.83
CA ALA A 132 15.37 3.92 -5.01
C ALA A 132 15.82 3.71 -3.55
N ASP A 133 16.23 2.49 -3.19
CA ASP A 133 16.75 2.15 -1.86
C ASP A 133 15.80 2.52 -0.71
N ALA A 134 14.49 2.41 -0.99
CA ALA A 134 13.44 3.00 -0.14
C ALA A 134 13.26 2.34 1.23
N PHE A 135 13.96 1.23 1.49
CA PHE A 135 13.85 0.42 2.71
C PHE A 135 15.20 0.17 3.39
N ASN A 136 16.21 1.02 3.15
CA ASN A 136 17.57 0.83 3.67
C ASN A 136 17.74 1.15 5.17
N GLU A 137 16.71 0.95 5.97
CA GLU A 137 16.77 1.20 7.40
C GLU A 137 17.49 0.02 8.07
N LEU A 138 18.74 0.27 8.45
CA LEU A 138 19.62 -0.69 9.15
C LEU A 138 19.07 -1.17 10.50
N GLN A 139 18.04 -0.51 11.04
CA GLN A 139 17.42 -0.86 12.31
C GLN A 139 16.07 -1.51 12.06
N ALA A 140 15.87 -2.72 12.62
CA ALA A 140 14.59 -3.40 12.57
C ALA A 140 13.50 -2.49 13.18
N PRO A 141 12.46 -2.14 12.41
CA PRO A 141 11.38 -1.30 12.90
C PRO A 141 10.58 -2.06 13.99
N PRO A 142 10.09 -1.37 15.03
CA PRO A 142 9.28 -2.02 16.06
C PRO A 142 7.95 -2.50 15.45
N LEU A 143 7.31 -3.49 16.07
CA LEU A 143 5.94 -3.88 15.68
C LEU A 143 5.01 -2.67 15.77
N MET A 144 4.42 -2.32 14.63
CA MET A 144 3.53 -1.19 14.49
C MET A 144 2.19 -1.65 13.92
N GLY A 145 1.12 -0.98 14.37
CA GLY A 145 -0.16 -1.09 13.71
C GLY A 145 -0.10 -0.41 12.35
N THR A 146 -0.67 -1.05 11.33
CA THR A 146 -0.76 -0.52 9.97
C THR A 146 -2.21 -0.16 9.64
N ILE A 147 -2.41 1.05 9.13
CA ILE A 147 -3.69 1.57 8.67
C ILE A 147 -3.60 1.78 7.16
N VAL A 148 -4.54 1.21 6.42
CA VAL A 148 -4.66 1.40 4.97
C VAL A 148 -5.75 2.43 4.69
N MET A 149 -5.45 3.40 3.84
CA MET A 149 -6.41 4.38 3.35
C MET A 149 -6.32 4.49 1.83
N ALA A 150 -7.45 4.71 1.17
CA ALA A 150 -7.53 4.91 -0.27
C ALA A 150 -8.48 6.05 -0.58
N GLN A 151 -8.25 6.77 -1.68
CA GLN A 151 -9.24 7.71 -2.20
C GLN A 151 -10.25 6.96 -3.07
N GLY A 152 -11.51 7.40 -3.01
CA GLY A 152 -12.57 6.90 -3.86
C GLY A 152 -13.63 7.98 -4.09
N HIS A 153 -14.42 7.85 -5.15
CA HIS A 153 -15.54 8.76 -5.40
C HIS A 153 -16.52 8.70 -4.22
N ARG A 154 -16.99 9.86 -3.72
CA ARG A 154 -17.86 9.95 -2.54
C ARG A 154 -19.13 9.09 -2.62
N ASP A 155 -19.64 8.89 -3.83
CA ASP A 155 -20.86 8.13 -4.10
C ASP A 155 -20.59 6.71 -4.65
N CYS A 156 -19.40 6.13 -4.43
CA CYS A 156 -19.06 4.79 -4.95
C CYS A 156 -19.80 3.63 -4.29
N GLY A 157 -20.61 3.91 -3.25
CA GLY A 157 -21.35 2.89 -2.51
C GLY A 157 -20.47 1.92 -1.70
N GLU A 158 -19.28 2.37 -1.32
CA GLU A 158 -18.38 1.64 -0.41
C GLU A 158 -18.96 1.59 1.01
N ASP A 159 -19.04 0.41 1.60
CA ASP A 159 -19.69 0.15 2.89
C ASP A 159 -18.74 -0.41 3.96
N TRP A 160 -17.60 -1.00 3.54
CA TRP A 160 -16.60 -1.55 4.45
C TRP A 160 -15.58 -0.51 4.88
N PHE A 161 -14.95 0.17 3.94
CA PHE A 161 -14.09 1.30 4.28
C PHE A 161 -14.92 2.48 4.82
N ARG A 162 -14.39 3.17 5.83
CA ARG A 162 -15.07 4.30 6.48
C ARG A 162 -14.62 5.63 5.86
N PRO A 163 -15.55 6.47 5.36
CA PRO A 163 -15.19 7.76 4.81
C PRO A 163 -14.65 8.71 5.89
N LYS A 164 -13.62 9.49 5.54
CA LYS A 164 -12.96 10.48 6.36
C LYS A 164 -12.94 11.83 5.63
N LEU A 165 -14.10 12.49 5.62
CA LEU A 165 -14.34 13.73 4.84
C LEU A 165 -13.38 14.88 5.19
N ASN A 166 -12.94 14.95 6.45
CA ASN A 166 -12.04 15.99 6.94
C ASN A 166 -10.57 15.56 7.00
N TYR A 167 -10.23 14.39 6.43
CA TYR A 167 -8.86 13.90 6.46
C TYR A 167 -7.93 14.79 5.65
N ARG A 168 -6.74 15.01 6.19
CA ARG A 168 -5.64 15.65 5.50
C ARG A 168 -4.42 14.75 5.60
N VAL A 169 -3.69 14.62 4.49
CA VAL A 169 -2.46 13.81 4.45
C VAL A 169 -1.48 14.35 5.51
N PRO A 170 -0.89 13.49 6.35
CA PRO A 170 0.06 13.90 7.37
C PRO A 170 1.26 14.63 6.78
N SER A 171 1.73 15.69 7.44
CA SER A 171 2.91 16.45 7.02
C SER A 171 4.24 15.89 7.56
N ARG A 172 4.17 14.90 8.46
CA ARG A 172 5.32 14.27 9.14
C ARG A 172 5.24 12.75 8.99
N GLY A 173 6.39 12.09 9.05
CA GLY A 173 6.50 10.64 8.91
C GLY A 173 6.51 10.15 7.46
N HIS A 174 6.54 11.03 6.45
CA HIS A 174 6.63 10.59 5.06
C HIS A 174 7.95 9.84 4.81
N LYS A 175 7.86 8.63 4.24
CA LYS A 175 9.02 7.82 3.85
C LYS A 175 9.19 7.76 2.34
N LEU A 176 8.12 7.44 1.63
CA LEU A 176 8.16 7.19 0.19
C LEU A 176 6.84 7.58 -0.47
N THR A 177 6.93 8.24 -1.63
CA THR A 177 5.84 8.27 -2.61
C THR A 177 6.26 7.48 -3.83
N VAL A 178 5.40 6.58 -4.27
CA VAL A 178 5.54 5.81 -5.51
C VAL A 178 4.55 6.37 -6.52
N THR A 179 5.05 7.03 -7.56
CA THR A 179 4.19 7.63 -8.59
C THR A 179 4.15 6.73 -9.82
N LEU A 180 2.94 6.27 -10.18
CA LEU A 180 2.71 5.55 -11.43
C LEU A 180 2.26 6.52 -12.52
N SER A 181 2.94 6.52 -13.65
CA SER A 181 2.59 7.38 -14.78
C SER A 181 2.70 6.68 -16.12
N CYS A 182 1.86 7.07 -17.08
CA CYS A 182 1.77 6.42 -18.38
C CYS A 182 2.31 7.24 -19.55
N GLY A 183 3.37 8.03 -19.36
CA GLY A 183 4.08 8.73 -20.46
C GLY A 183 3.21 9.57 -21.41
N ARG A 184 1.96 9.84 -21.05
CA ARG A 184 0.99 10.62 -21.84
C ARG A 184 1.00 12.04 -21.34
N SER A 185 1.00 12.98 -22.28
CA SER A 185 1.10 14.42 -22.04
C SER A 185 -0.20 15.07 -21.56
N SER A 186 -1.35 14.40 -21.70
CA SER A 186 -2.62 14.86 -21.16
C SER A 186 -3.43 13.68 -20.61
N ILE A 187 -3.68 13.71 -19.31
CA ILE A 187 -4.65 12.86 -18.66
C ILE A 187 -5.85 13.78 -18.41
N PRO A 188 -7.08 13.38 -18.78
CA PRO A 188 -8.26 14.16 -18.41
C PRO A 188 -8.20 14.38 -16.90
N ALA A 189 -8.28 15.62 -16.46
CA ALA A 189 -8.28 15.93 -15.03
C ALA A 189 -9.42 15.13 -14.39
N ILE A 190 -9.08 14.09 -13.63
CA ILE A 190 -10.06 13.43 -12.77
C ILE A 190 -10.52 14.56 -11.83
N HIS A 191 -11.82 14.81 -11.78
CA HIS A 191 -12.42 15.74 -10.84
C HIS A 191 -12.24 15.19 -9.43
N LEU A 192 -11.04 15.38 -8.88
CA LEU A 192 -10.59 14.92 -7.57
C LEU A 192 -11.37 15.61 -6.45
N GLU A 193 -12.11 16.68 -6.75
CA GLU A 193 -13.00 17.37 -5.82
C GLU A 193 -14.07 16.43 -5.25
N ASP A 194 -14.51 15.44 -6.02
CA ASP A 194 -15.51 14.47 -5.58
C ASP A 194 -14.94 13.24 -4.88
N TYR A 195 -13.62 13.15 -4.77
CA TYR A 195 -12.92 12.02 -4.15
C TYR A 195 -12.63 12.30 -2.68
N VAL A 196 -13.00 11.35 -1.83
CA VAL A 196 -12.79 11.43 -0.38
C VAL A 196 -11.90 10.29 0.08
N TRP A 197 -11.28 10.46 1.24
CA TRP A 197 -10.49 9.41 1.86
C TRP A 197 -11.37 8.38 2.54
N PHE A 198 -11.07 7.12 2.29
CA PHE A 198 -11.68 5.93 2.89
C PHE A 198 -10.61 5.22 3.73
N GLN A 199 -10.92 4.89 4.98
CA GLN A 199 -10.01 4.21 5.91
C GLN A 199 -10.51 2.80 6.21
N ALA A 200 -9.60 1.82 6.19
CA ALA A 200 -9.92 0.46 6.64
C ALA A 200 -10.43 0.51 8.11
N PRO A 201 -11.50 -0.23 8.44
CA PRO A 201 -12.05 -0.27 9.79
C PRO A 201 -11.16 -1.07 10.76
N VAL A 202 -10.25 -1.88 10.24
CA VAL A 202 -9.28 -2.68 11.01
C VAL A 202 -7.89 -2.05 10.96
N THR A 203 -7.12 -2.23 12.03
CA THR A 203 -5.69 -1.87 12.08
C THR A 203 -4.90 -3.16 12.11
N LEU A 204 -4.13 -3.43 11.04
CA LEU A 204 -3.31 -4.64 10.94
C LEU A 204 -2.22 -4.57 11.99
N LYS A 205 -2.16 -5.55 12.89
CA LYS A 205 -1.12 -5.61 13.91
C LYS A 205 0.05 -6.43 13.40
N GLY A 206 1.25 -5.85 13.43
CA GLY A 206 2.47 -6.64 13.27
C GLY A 206 2.61 -7.67 14.40
N PHE A 207 3.18 -8.82 14.10
CA PHE A 207 3.49 -9.88 15.06
C PHE A 207 4.95 -10.31 14.92
N HIS A 208 5.51 -10.89 15.98
CA HIS A 208 6.80 -11.59 15.94
C HIS A 208 6.53 -13.08 16.19
N GLU A 209 7.33 -13.95 15.58
CA GLU A 209 7.35 -15.38 15.87
C GLU A 209 8.31 -15.71 17.01
#